data_AF-A0AAQ4F136-F1
#
_entry.id   AF-A0AAQ4F136-F1
#
_cell.length_a   1.000
_cell.length_b   1.000
_cell.length_c   1.000
_cell.angle_alpha   90.00
_cell.angle_beta   90.00
_cell.angle_gamma   90.00
#
_symmetry.space_group_name_H-M   'P 1'
#
loop_
_entity.id
_entity.type
_entity.pdbx_description
1 polymer ?
#
loop_
_entity_poly.entity_id
_entity_poly.type
_entity_poly.pdbx_seq_one_letter_code
_entity_poly.pdbx_strand_id
1 'polypeptide(L)'
;MFALCRQALRRALVAPVPATATGSLPAAQTLLRNNFSVAASLCALRADMHMPAPKKWPKKNDEITPPQEPGQPRNEAWVVHYRNQIRYSPKKMLPIVQMIRGMSVDEAIKQLSFVDRKGAKIVIEVLKEAQELAVREHNVEFKSNLWVAESFCGKAVTIKGARRHARGKIGVIHYR
;
A
#
# COMPACT_ATOMS: atom_id res chain seq x y z
N MET A 1 -1.68 -2.04 8.09
CA MET A 1 -0.68 -1.22 8.78
C MET A 1 0.49 -2.12 9.14
N PHE A 2 0.91 -3.12 8.35
CA PHE A 2 1.59 -4.29 8.92
C PHE A 2 2.93 -3.95 9.64
N ALA A 3 2.96 -4.06 10.97
CA ALA A 3 4.09 -3.87 11.91
C ALA A 3 4.57 -5.23 12.60
N LEU A 4 5.37 -6.13 11.98
CA LEU A 4 6.01 -7.32 12.56
C LEU A 4 7.43 -7.11 13.13
N CYS A 5 7.60 -7.29 14.44
CA CYS A 5 8.91 -7.39 15.08
C CYS A 5 9.01 -8.64 15.98
N ARG A 6 10.18 -9.30 15.87
CA ARG A 6 11.00 -10.07 16.83
C ARG A 6 10.65 -11.55 17.08
N GLN A 7 11.57 -12.45 16.69
CA GLN A 7 12.61 -13.06 17.57
C GLN A 7 13.53 -14.11 16.90
N ALA A 8 14.85 -13.84 16.96
CA ALA A 8 16.00 -14.73 17.25
C ALA A 8 16.19 -16.10 16.54
N LEU A 9 17.30 -16.27 15.80
CA LEU A 9 18.45 -17.17 16.11
C LEU A 9 19.51 -17.23 14.98
N ARG A 10 20.73 -16.74 15.32
CA ARG A 10 22.11 -17.22 15.06
C ARG A 10 22.60 -17.76 13.68
N ARG A 11 23.82 -17.28 13.37
CA ARG A 11 24.99 -17.83 12.61
C ARG A 11 25.04 -17.55 11.09
N ALA A 12 25.93 -16.65 10.63
CA ALA A 12 27.39 -16.81 10.31
C ALA A 12 27.54 -17.06 8.79
N LEU A 13 28.43 -16.47 7.97
CA LEU A 13 29.82 -16.02 8.03
C LEU A 13 30.13 -15.03 6.86
N VAL A 14 31.03 -14.03 7.05
CA VAL A 14 32.17 -13.59 6.16
C VAL A 14 31.85 -13.12 4.72
N ALA A 15 32.39 -12.07 4.07
CA ALA A 15 33.30 -10.93 4.27
C ALA A 15 33.25 -10.01 2.98
N PRO A 16 33.90 -8.82 2.95
CA PRO A 16 33.55 -7.67 2.08
C PRO A 16 34.53 -7.39 0.93
N VAL A 17 34.15 -6.59 -0.10
CA VAL A 17 35.05 -5.67 -0.86
C VAL A 17 34.23 -4.51 -1.52
N PRO A 18 34.74 -3.25 -1.63
CA PRO A 18 33.96 -2.03 -1.80
C PRO A 18 34.00 -1.35 -3.19
N ALA A 19 32.99 -0.48 -3.38
CA ALA A 19 32.87 0.79 -4.13
C ALA A 19 33.83 1.19 -5.28
N THR A 20 33.22 1.73 -6.36
CA THR A 20 33.71 2.93 -7.07
C THR A 20 32.55 3.70 -7.73
N ALA A 21 32.68 5.03 -7.73
CA ALA A 21 31.68 6.04 -8.07
C ALA A 21 31.82 6.59 -9.50
N THR A 22 30.97 7.59 -9.81
CA THR A 22 30.96 8.56 -10.94
C THR A 22 30.22 8.10 -12.21
N GLY A 23 29.41 8.89 -12.92
CA GLY A 23 29.23 10.34 -12.95
C GLY A 23 28.00 10.74 -13.81
N SER A 24 27.85 12.04 -14.00
CA SER A 24 26.71 12.87 -14.45
C SER A 24 26.05 12.58 -15.81
N LEU A 25 24.77 12.98 -15.89
CA LEU A 25 23.89 13.19 -17.06
C LEU A 25 24.48 14.18 -18.10
N PRO A 26 23.95 14.22 -19.34
CA PRO A 26 22.94 15.24 -19.63
C PRO A 26 21.78 14.82 -20.56
N ALA A 27 20.75 15.66 -20.53
CA ALA A 27 19.49 15.59 -21.26
C ALA A 27 19.64 15.57 -22.78
N ALA A 28 18.82 14.77 -23.45
CA ALA A 28 18.50 14.89 -24.87
C ALA A 28 16.99 14.97 -25.05
N GLN A 29 16.58 16.06 -25.67
CA GLN A 29 15.22 16.43 -26.02
C GLN A 29 14.61 15.40 -26.98
N THR A 30 13.34 15.07 -26.79
CA THR A 30 12.49 14.55 -27.86
C THR A 30 11.18 15.31 -27.86
N LEU A 31 11.13 16.33 -28.70
CA LEU A 31 9.90 16.92 -29.20
C LEU A 31 9.31 15.97 -30.24
N LEU A 32 8.00 15.69 -30.12
CA LEU A 32 7.01 15.60 -31.20
C LEU A 32 5.81 14.76 -30.73
N ARG A 33 4.76 15.43 -30.23
CA ARG A 33 3.40 14.91 -30.37
C ARG A 33 2.36 16.02 -30.22
N ASN A 34 2.09 16.69 -31.33
CA ASN A 34 0.82 17.34 -31.54
C ASN A 34 -0.01 16.42 -32.42
N ASN A 35 -1.15 15.94 -31.93
CA ASN A 35 -2.46 16.37 -32.42
C ASN A 35 -3.62 15.40 -32.13
N PHE A 36 -4.74 16.02 -31.74
CA PHE A 36 -6.12 15.55 -31.85
C PHE A 36 -6.49 14.23 -31.15
N SER A 37 -6.73 14.30 -29.83
CA SER A 37 -7.83 13.52 -29.25
C SER A 37 -8.69 14.43 -28.36
N VAL A 38 -9.97 14.54 -28.70
CA VAL A 38 -10.99 15.25 -27.89
C VAL A 38 -11.28 14.48 -26.58
N ALA A 39 -10.63 13.33 -26.36
CA ALA A 39 -10.63 12.62 -25.08
C ALA A 39 -9.76 13.31 -24.01
N ALA A 40 -8.80 14.16 -24.40
CA ALA A 40 -7.88 14.79 -23.45
C ALA A 40 -8.53 15.91 -22.61
N SER A 41 -9.55 16.59 -23.14
CA SER A 41 -10.21 17.72 -22.44
C SER A 41 -11.10 17.29 -21.28
N LEU A 42 -11.63 16.06 -21.28
CA LEU A 42 -12.30 15.46 -20.10
C LEU A 42 -11.30 14.85 -19.09
N CYS A 43 -10.05 14.66 -19.50
CA CYS A 43 -8.99 14.18 -18.61
C CYS A 43 -8.34 15.33 -17.82
N ALA A 44 -8.26 16.52 -18.42
CA ALA A 44 -7.71 17.73 -17.79
C ALA A 44 -8.60 18.29 -16.66
N LEU A 45 -9.93 18.13 -16.73
CA LEU A 45 -10.86 18.55 -15.67
C LEU A 45 -10.80 17.70 -14.38
N ARG A 46 -9.93 16.68 -14.33
CA ARG A 46 -9.69 15.87 -13.12
C ARG A 46 -8.43 16.30 -12.34
N ALA A 47 -7.61 17.20 -12.88
CA ALA A 47 -6.35 17.59 -12.24
C ALA A 47 -6.53 18.45 -10.97
N ASP A 48 -7.67 19.13 -10.82
CA ASP A 48 -7.94 20.01 -9.68
C ASP A 48 -8.54 19.30 -8.44
N MET A 49 -8.83 18.00 -8.54
CA MET A 49 -9.20 17.20 -7.37
C MET A 49 -7.92 16.63 -6.75
N HIS A 50 -7.15 17.47 -6.05
CA HIS A 50 -6.02 17.01 -5.23
C HIS A 50 -6.53 16.05 -4.16
N MET A 51 -6.50 14.75 -4.46
CA MET A 51 -6.88 13.73 -3.52
C MET A 51 -5.67 13.44 -2.61
N PRO A 52 -5.76 13.71 -1.30
CA PRO A 52 -4.64 13.50 -0.40
C PRO A 52 -4.21 12.03 -0.37
N ALA A 53 -2.96 11.80 -0.78
CA ALA A 53 -2.27 10.54 -0.53
C ALA A 53 -1.75 10.51 0.92
N PRO A 54 -1.74 9.33 1.57
CA PRO A 54 -1.17 9.22 2.89
C PRO A 54 0.34 9.44 2.84
N LYS A 55 0.84 10.45 3.55
CA LYS A 55 2.27 10.81 3.54
C LYS A 55 3.14 9.90 4.42
N LYS A 56 2.57 9.29 5.47
CA LYS A 56 3.34 8.58 6.51
C LYS A 56 3.70 7.14 6.13
N TRP A 57 2.76 6.40 5.54
CA TRP A 57 2.91 4.96 5.30
C TRP A 57 3.90 4.60 4.19
N PRO A 58 3.86 5.21 2.99
CA PRO A 58 4.84 4.90 1.94
C PRO A 58 6.27 5.20 2.36
N LYS A 59 6.50 6.28 3.13
CA LYS A 59 7.82 6.67 3.62
C LYS A 59 8.52 5.61 4.47
N LYS A 60 7.77 4.69 5.08
CA LYS A 60 8.36 3.61 5.88
C LYS A 60 9.17 2.64 5.02
N ASN A 61 8.83 2.49 3.74
CA ASN A 61 9.58 1.62 2.83
C ASN A 61 10.93 2.23 2.45
N ASP A 62 11.06 3.57 2.57
CA ASP A 62 12.29 4.31 2.28
C ASP A 62 13.25 4.34 3.48
N GLU A 63 12.85 3.81 4.65
CA GLU A 63 13.68 3.77 5.85
C GLU A 63 14.80 2.74 5.68
N ILE A 64 16.02 3.21 5.44
CA ILE A 64 17.21 2.36 5.28
C ILE A 64 17.79 2.04 6.65
N THR A 65 17.78 0.76 7.02
CA THR A 65 18.45 0.28 8.22
C THR A 65 19.97 0.23 8.02
N PRO A 66 20.76 0.56 9.06
CA PRO A 66 22.22 0.46 9.00
C PRO A 66 22.68 -1.01 8.80
N PRO A 67 23.90 -1.22 8.30
CA PRO A 67 24.45 -2.55 8.09
C PRO A 67 24.61 -3.30 9.42
N GLN A 68 24.39 -4.61 9.37
CA GLN A 68 24.39 -5.47 10.53
C GLN A 68 25.81 -5.90 10.94
N GLU A 69 26.08 -5.91 12.25
CA GLU A 69 27.34 -6.42 12.81
C GLU A 69 27.39 -7.95 12.79
N PRO A 70 28.59 -8.56 12.63
CA PRO A 70 28.76 -10.00 12.67
C PRO A 70 28.51 -10.54 14.08
N GLY A 71 27.31 -11.06 14.33
CA GLY A 71 26.89 -11.64 15.61
C GLY A 71 25.46 -11.29 16.03
N GLN A 72 24.88 -10.25 15.43
CA GLN A 72 23.49 -9.87 15.65
C GLN A 72 22.52 -10.82 14.91
N PRO A 73 21.32 -11.09 15.45
CA PRO A 73 20.29 -11.85 14.73
C PRO A 73 19.82 -11.12 13.47
N ARG A 74 19.46 -11.88 12.42
CA ARG A 74 18.94 -11.33 11.17
C ARG A 74 17.76 -10.37 11.41
N ASN A 75 17.85 -9.18 10.81
CA ASN A 75 16.74 -8.22 10.82
C ASN A 75 15.58 -8.73 9.97
N GLU A 76 14.36 -8.53 10.46
CA GLU A 76 13.13 -8.86 9.75
C GLU A 76 12.89 -7.84 8.62
N ALA A 77 12.40 -8.33 7.48
CA ALA A 77 12.06 -7.49 6.35
C ALA A 77 10.67 -6.88 6.55
N TRP A 78 10.59 -5.58 6.31
CA TRP A 78 9.43 -4.76 6.59
C TRP A 78 8.85 -4.23 5.29
N VAL A 79 7.56 -4.51 5.03
CA VAL A 79 6.89 -4.08 3.80
C VAL A 79 5.55 -3.42 4.15
N VAL A 80 5.40 -2.16 3.76
CA VAL A 80 4.17 -1.40 3.95
C VAL A 80 3.53 -1.14 2.60
N HIS A 81 2.30 -1.63 2.40
CA HIS A 81 1.51 -1.33 1.22
C HIS A 81 0.12 -0.79 1.61
N TYR A 82 -0.46 0.01 0.73
CA TYR A 82 -1.79 0.57 0.92
C TYR A 82 -2.48 0.87 -0.42
N ARG A 83 -3.82 0.83 -0.41
CA ARG A 83 -4.66 1.41 -1.46
C ARG A 83 -5.40 2.63 -0.90
N ASN A 84 -5.38 3.71 -1.65
CA ASN A 84 -6.10 4.95 -1.32
C ASN A 84 -7.47 5.01 -2.02
N GLN A 85 -8.38 5.81 -1.46
CA GLN A 85 -9.68 6.16 -2.08
C GLN A 85 -10.58 4.96 -2.44
N ILE A 86 -10.68 4.00 -1.53
CA ILE A 86 -11.56 2.85 -1.71
C ILE A 86 -13.01 3.26 -1.50
N ARG A 87 -13.88 3.01 -2.50
CA ARG A 87 -15.33 3.24 -2.40
C ARG A 87 -16.01 2.17 -1.56
N TYR A 88 -15.80 2.27 -0.25
CA TYR A 88 -16.37 1.37 0.75
C TYR A 88 -16.40 2.02 2.14
N SER A 89 -17.35 1.62 2.98
CA SER A 89 -17.45 2.19 4.33
C SER A 89 -16.36 1.61 5.23
N PRO A 90 -15.56 2.45 5.93
CA PRO A 90 -14.47 1.97 6.79
C PRO A 90 -14.99 1.09 7.93
N LYS A 91 -16.19 1.36 8.44
CA LYS A 91 -16.83 0.52 9.49
C LYS A 91 -17.11 -0.91 9.03
N LYS A 92 -17.43 -1.09 7.74
CA LYS A 92 -17.67 -2.42 7.16
C LYS A 92 -16.37 -3.13 6.78
N MET A 93 -15.31 -2.37 6.52
CA MET A 93 -13.99 -2.88 6.16
C MET A 93 -13.20 -3.33 7.38
N LEU A 94 -13.31 -2.59 8.49
CA LEU A 94 -12.59 -2.85 9.73
C LEU A 94 -12.67 -4.31 10.22
N PRO A 95 -13.84 -4.98 10.32
CA PRO A 95 -13.89 -6.37 10.78
C PRO A 95 -13.18 -7.34 9.84
N ILE A 96 -13.21 -7.10 8.52
CA ILE A 96 -12.51 -7.94 7.54
C ILE A 96 -10.99 -7.82 7.73
N VAL A 97 -10.54 -6.61 7.98
CA VAL A 97 -9.11 -6.30 8.12
C VAL A 97 -8.61 -6.76 9.50
N GLN A 98 -9.38 -6.59 10.57
CA GLN A 98 -9.05 -7.12 11.88
C GLN A 98 -8.95 -8.65 11.89
N MET A 99 -9.81 -9.34 11.14
CA MET A 99 -9.80 -10.80 11.03
C MET A 99 -8.42 -11.33 10.58
N ILE A 100 -7.82 -10.74 9.54
CA ILE A 100 -6.56 -11.24 8.97
C ILE A 100 -5.31 -10.91 9.81
N ARG A 101 -5.46 -10.15 10.90
CA ARG A 101 -4.32 -9.74 11.73
C ARG A 101 -3.72 -10.96 12.44
N GLY A 102 -2.42 -11.17 12.26
CA GLY A 102 -1.67 -12.29 12.85
C GLY A 102 -1.62 -13.56 11.99
N MET A 103 -2.37 -13.64 10.89
CA MET A 103 -2.32 -14.77 9.97
C MET A 103 -1.09 -14.72 9.05
N SER A 104 -0.73 -15.87 8.48
CA SER A 104 0.12 -15.89 7.27
C SER A 104 -0.61 -15.26 6.08
N VAL A 105 0.13 -14.68 5.13
CA VAL A 105 -0.50 -14.02 3.97
C VAL A 105 -1.30 -15.02 3.13
N ASP A 106 -0.78 -16.24 2.96
CA ASP A 106 -1.43 -17.29 2.16
C ASP A 106 -2.74 -17.77 2.81
N GLU A 107 -2.75 -17.92 4.13
CA GLU A 107 -3.96 -18.23 4.90
C GLU A 107 -4.97 -17.08 4.83
N ALA A 108 -4.52 -15.84 4.98
CA ALA A 108 -5.38 -14.67 4.88
C ALA A 108 -6.08 -14.60 3.51
N ILE A 109 -5.37 -14.87 2.41
CA ILE A 109 -5.97 -14.90 1.06
C ILE A 109 -7.04 -16.01 0.97
N LYS A 110 -6.77 -17.20 1.50
CA LYS A 110 -7.74 -18.32 1.53
C LYS A 110 -8.99 -17.94 2.33
N GLN A 111 -8.84 -17.42 3.55
CA GLN A 111 -9.96 -17.02 4.40
C GLN A 111 -10.79 -15.91 3.75
N LEU A 112 -10.14 -14.88 3.18
CA LEU A 112 -10.84 -13.79 2.51
C LEU A 112 -11.60 -14.24 1.26
N SER A 113 -11.19 -15.33 0.62
CA SER A 113 -11.87 -15.84 -0.59
C SER A 113 -13.28 -16.35 -0.32
N PHE A 114 -13.54 -16.81 0.90
CA PHE A 114 -14.86 -17.28 1.36
C PHE A 114 -15.72 -16.16 1.96
N VAL A 115 -15.17 -14.95 2.14
CA VAL A 115 -15.93 -13.83 2.68
C VAL A 115 -16.70 -13.13 1.56
N ASP A 116 -18.02 -13.28 1.55
CA ASP A 116 -18.94 -12.65 0.60
C ASP A 116 -19.14 -11.15 0.84
N ARG A 117 -18.05 -10.38 0.84
CA ARG A 117 -18.08 -8.92 0.98
C ARG A 117 -17.21 -8.29 -0.10
N LYS A 118 -17.69 -7.20 -0.72
CA LYS A 118 -16.90 -6.41 -1.68
C LYS A 118 -15.53 -6.02 -1.12
N GLY A 119 -15.47 -5.68 0.17
CA GLY A 119 -14.21 -5.32 0.84
C GLY A 119 -13.17 -6.44 0.88
N ALA A 120 -13.58 -7.71 0.90
CA ALA A 120 -12.65 -8.84 0.94
C ALA A 120 -11.85 -8.96 -0.37
N LYS A 121 -12.54 -8.83 -1.52
CA LYS A 121 -11.89 -8.83 -2.85
C LYS A 121 -10.80 -7.77 -2.96
N ILE A 122 -11.09 -6.57 -2.48
CA ILE A 122 -10.14 -5.45 -2.49
C ILE A 122 -8.93 -5.73 -1.59
N VAL A 123 -9.14 -6.34 -0.41
CA VAL A 123 -8.03 -6.69 0.49
C VAL A 123 -7.16 -7.79 -0.11
N ILE A 124 -7.74 -8.75 -0.83
CA ILE A 124 -6.98 -9.79 -1.55
C ILE A 124 -6.06 -9.15 -2.59
N GLU A 125 -6.55 -8.20 -3.38
CA GLU A 125 -5.75 -7.46 -4.36
C GLU A 125 -4.57 -6.73 -3.68
N VAL A 126 -4.84 -6.03 -2.57
CA VAL A 126 -3.80 -5.35 -1.78
C VAL A 126 -2.75 -6.32 -1.25
N LEU A 127 -3.15 -7.49 -0.74
CA LEU A 127 -2.20 -8.48 -0.22
C LEU A 127 -1.32 -9.07 -1.34
N LYS A 128 -1.89 -9.33 -2.52
CA LYS A 128 -1.14 -9.81 -3.69
C LYS A 128 -0.13 -8.77 -4.18
N GLU A 129 -0.56 -7.51 -4.30
CA GLU A 129 0.34 -6.40 -4.64
C GLU A 129 1.48 -6.27 -3.63
N ALA A 130 1.18 -6.39 -2.33
CA ALA A 130 2.19 -6.35 -1.28
C ALA A 130 3.20 -7.51 -1.40
N GLN A 131 2.74 -8.74 -1.71
CA GLN A 131 3.64 -9.87 -1.97
C GLN A 131 4.54 -9.62 -3.18
N GLU A 132 4.02 -9.02 -4.26
CA GLU A 132 4.81 -8.68 -5.43
C GLU A 132 5.87 -7.62 -5.12
N LEU A 133 5.50 -6.57 -4.38
CA LEU A 133 6.42 -5.52 -3.95
C LEU A 133 7.52 -6.07 -3.04
N ALA A 134 7.18 -6.96 -2.10
CA ALA A 134 8.13 -7.60 -1.19
C ALA A 134 9.25 -8.35 -1.95
N VAL A 135 8.88 -9.08 -3.00
CA VAL A 135 9.84 -9.85 -3.80
C VAL A 135 10.64 -8.94 -4.74
N ARG A 136 9.99 -7.97 -5.39
CA ARG A 136 10.63 -7.12 -6.41
C ARG A 136 11.57 -6.09 -5.81
N GLU A 137 11.16 -5.41 -4.73
CA GLU A 137 11.88 -4.24 -4.19
C GLU A 137 12.58 -4.53 -2.86
N HIS A 138 11.96 -5.33 -1.99
CA HIS A 138 12.46 -5.57 -0.63
C HIS A 138 13.33 -6.85 -0.47
N ASN A 139 13.72 -7.49 -1.58
CA ASN A 139 14.61 -8.66 -1.60
C ASN A 139 14.13 -9.84 -0.73
N VAL A 140 12.81 -10.06 -0.65
CA VAL A 140 12.25 -11.24 0.02
C VAL A 140 12.28 -12.43 -0.95
N GLU A 141 12.98 -13.50 -0.58
CA GLU A 141 13.10 -14.71 -1.41
C GLU A 141 11.80 -15.51 -1.48
N PHE A 142 11.19 -15.80 -0.32
CA PHE A 142 10.00 -16.67 -0.24
C PHE A 142 8.73 -15.85 0.03
N LYS A 143 7.79 -15.88 -0.92
CA LYS A 143 6.46 -15.25 -0.79
C LYS A 143 5.63 -15.79 0.37
N SER A 144 5.81 -17.07 0.69
CA SER A 144 5.06 -17.78 1.74
C SER A 144 5.54 -17.46 3.15
N ASN A 145 6.77 -16.96 3.32
CA ASN A 145 7.30 -16.57 4.64
C ASN A 145 6.93 -15.13 5.02
N LEU A 146 5.71 -14.72 4.66
CA LEU A 146 5.16 -13.41 4.95
C LEU A 146 3.92 -13.57 5.81
N TRP A 147 3.79 -12.72 6.81
CA TRP A 147 2.63 -12.71 7.69
C TRP A 147 2.17 -11.28 8.01
N VAL A 148 1.02 -11.20 8.65
CA VAL A 148 0.13 -10.04 8.60
C VAL A 148 0.08 -9.41 10.01
N ALA A 149 1.16 -8.74 10.48
CA ALA A 149 1.21 -8.00 11.76
C ALA A 149 0.02 -7.14 12.21
N GLU A 150 -0.24 -6.05 11.49
CA GLU A 150 -1.09 -4.94 11.84
C GLU A 150 -1.92 -4.55 10.63
N SER A 151 -3.22 -4.53 10.79
CA SER A 151 -4.16 -4.30 9.71
C SER A 151 -5.08 -3.16 10.15
N PHE A 152 -5.36 -2.21 9.25
CA PHE A 152 -6.13 -1.02 9.61
C PHE A 152 -6.91 -0.48 8.42
N CYS A 153 -8.00 0.23 8.73
CA CYS A 153 -8.79 0.96 7.76
C CYS A 153 -8.99 2.39 8.26
N GLY A 154 -8.70 3.37 7.42
CA GLY A 154 -8.95 4.79 7.69
C GLY A 154 -10.17 5.32 6.93
N LYS A 155 -10.61 6.52 7.31
CA LYS A 155 -11.58 7.28 6.51
C LYS A 155 -10.87 7.92 5.32
N ALA A 156 -11.39 7.69 4.12
CA ALA A 156 -10.96 8.38 2.91
C ALA A 156 -11.68 9.74 2.74
N VAL A 157 -11.29 10.48 1.70
CA VAL A 157 -12.00 11.69 1.27
C VAL A 157 -13.48 11.36 1.07
N THR A 158 -14.35 12.17 1.68
CA THR A 158 -15.80 11.98 1.62
C THR A 158 -16.42 13.17 0.93
N ILE A 159 -17.15 12.92 -0.15
CA ILE A 159 -17.88 13.97 -0.87
C ILE A 159 -19.19 14.20 -0.14
N LYS A 160 -19.50 15.47 0.17
CA LYS A 160 -20.78 15.86 0.76
C LYS A 160 -21.78 16.14 -0.37
N GLY A 161 -22.99 15.63 -0.23
CA GLY A 161 -24.12 15.92 -1.11
C GLY A 161 -25.34 16.36 -0.31
N ALA A 162 -26.39 16.79 -1.00
CA ALA A 162 -27.65 17.19 -0.40
C ALA A 162 -28.76 16.18 -0.73
N ARG A 163 -29.56 15.80 0.27
CA ARG A 163 -30.81 15.04 0.11
C ARG A 163 -31.99 15.95 0.43
N ARG A 164 -32.95 16.03 -0.48
CA ARG A 164 -34.21 16.73 -0.23
C ARG A 164 -35.13 15.84 0.61
N HIS A 165 -35.76 16.41 1.62
CA HIS A 165 -36.76 15.78 2.48
C HIS A 165 -38.07 16.58 2.44
N ALA A 166 -39.14 16.00 3.02
CA ALA A 166 -40.44 16.68 3.13
C ALA A 166 -40.34 18.02 3.87
N ARG A 167 -41.27 18.93 3.56
CA ARG A 167 -41.36 20.28 4.16
C ARG A 167 -40.10 21.14 3.92
N GLY A 168 -39.50 21.03 2.73
CA GLY A 168 -38.34 21.85 2.34
C GLY A 168 -37.03 21.57 3.10
N LYS A 169 -36.96 20.49 3.89
CA LYS A 169 -35.76 20.16 4.69
C LYS A 169 -34.66 19.57 3.80
N ILE A 170 -33.40 19.95 4.04
CA ILE A 170 -32.22 19.41 3.35
C ILE A 170 -31.35 18.64 4.34
N GLY A 171 -31.07 17.37 4.03
CA GLY A 171 -30.12 16.52 4.76
C GLY A 171 -28.79 16.45 4.05
N VAL A 172 -27.68 16.33 4.79
CA VAL A 172 -26.33 16.18 4.19
C VAL A 172 -26.00 14.70 4.03
N ILE A 173 -25.84 14.24 2.78
CA ILE A 173 -25.34 12.90 2.46
C ILE A 173 -23.83 12.92 2.45
N HIS A 174 -23.23 11.87 2.99
CA HIS A 174 -21.80 11.65 2.96
C HIS A 174 -21.50 10.46 2.04
N TYR A 175 -21.02 10.74 0.84
CA TYR A 175 -20.58 9.73 -0.11
C TYR A 175 -19.21 9.21 0.31
N ARG A 176 -19.21 8.09 1.04
CA ARG A 176 -18.03 7.34 1.46
C ARG A 176 -17.74 6.25 0.45
#